data_AF-A0A3M2ECW4-F1
#
_entry.id   AF-A0A3M2ECW4-F1
#
_cell.length_a   1.000
_cell.length_b   1.000
_cell.length_c   1.000
_cell.angle_alpha   90.00
_cell.angle_beta   90.00
_cell.angle_gamma   90.00
#
_symmetry.space_group_name_H-M   'P 1'
#
loop_
_entity.id
_entity.type
_entity.pdbx_description
1 polymer ?
#
loop_
_entity_poly.entity_id
_entity_poly.type
_entity_poly.pdbx_seq_one_letter_code
_entity_poly.pdbx_strand_id
1 'polypeptide(L)'
;MRSALYIVAALMVMAVGWWAYTENYRTQETMAELDGLRRQITEAREEIAILRAEWAYLARPERLRDLVALNFDRLRLVPMSGASFAAVDEVAFPDDGFGALAAIHELRADEQAGETSEERP
;
A
#
# COMPACT_ATOMS: atom_id res chain seq x y z
N MET A 1 23.42 -55.72 37.63
CA MET A 1 23.66 -54.98 36.36
C MET A 1 22.41 -54.83 35.50
N ARG A 2 21.62 -55.89 35.24
CA ARG A 2 20.40 -55.82 34.42
C ARG A 2 19.30 -54.88 34.98
N SER A 3 19.08 -54.88 36.29
CA SER A 3 18.10 -53.99 36.95
C SER A 3 18.40 -52.50 36.80
N ALA A 4 19.68 -52.12 36.84
CA ALA A 4 20.10 -50.74 36.64
C ALA A 4 19.76 -50.24 35.23
N LEU A 5 19.93 -51.09 34.21
CA LEU A 5 19.57 -50.76 32.82
C LEU A 5 18.06 -50.51 32.68
N TYR A 6 17.21 -51.30 33.35
CA TYR A 6 15.76 -51.09 33.33
C TYR A 6 15.34 -49.79 34.02
N ILE A 7 15.98 -49.44 35.14
CA ILE A 7 15.70 -48.17 35.84
C ILE A 7 16.10 -46.98 34.97
N VAL A 8 17.27 -47.03 34.33
CA VAL A 8 17.72 -45.98 33.42
C VAL A 8 16.80 -45.87 32.20
N ALA A 9 16.35 -46.99 31.63
CA ALA A 9 15.40 -46.98 30.52
C ALA A 9 14.04 -46.37 30.93
N ALA A 10 13.54 -46.72 32.12
CA ALA A 10 12.30 -46.12 32.65
C ALA A 10 12.43 -44.61 32.87
N LEU A 11 13.58 -44.15 33.41
CA LEU A 11 13.88 -42.73 33.56
C LEU A 11 13.97 -42.01 32.21
N MET A 12 14.58 -42.63 31.20
CA MET A 12 14.64 -42.08 29.85
C MET A 12 13.24 -41.91 29.24
N VAL A 13 12.36 -42.92 29.39
CA VAL A 13 10.98 -42.84 28.91
C VAL A 13 10.19 -41.76 29.64
N MET A 14 10.35 -41.64 30.97
CA MET A 14 9.74 -40.56 31.75
C MET A 14 10.24 -39.17 31.32
N ALA A 15 11.54 -39.02 31.09
CA ALA A 15 12.14 -37.76 30.64
C ALA A 15 11.62 -37.34 29.25
N VAL A 16 11.46 -38.29 28.32
CA VAL A 16 10.87 -38.02 26.99
C VAL A 16 9.40 -37.65 27.09
N GLY A 17 8.63 -38.35 27.93
CA GLY A 17 7.21 -38.02 28.17
C GLY A 17 7.04 -36.61 28.76
N TRP A 18 7.89 -36.26 29.73
CA TRP A 18 7.94 -34.91 30.29
C TRP A 18 8.29 -33.87 29.23
N TRP A 19 9.35 -34.11 28.44
CA TRP A 19 9.82 -33.16 27.42
C TRP A 19 8.75 -32.93 26.34
N ALA A 20 8.11 -33.98 25.85
CA ALA A 20 7.01 -33.87 24.89
C ALA A 20 5.82 -33.09 25.44
N TYR A 21 5.48 -33.27 26.72
CA TYR A 21 4.42 -32.50 27.37
C TYR A 21 4.78 -31.01 27.49
N THR A 22 6.04 -30.71 27.80
CA THR A 22 6.52 -29.33 27.99
C THR A 22 6.64 -28.60 26.65
N GLU A 23 7.13 -29.27 25.61
CA GLU A 23 7.25 -28.68 24.26
C GLU A 23 5.88 -28.40 23.66
N ASN A 24 4.90 -29.27 23.95
CA ASN A 24 3.53 -29.08 23.51
C ASN A 24 2.83 -27.84 24.10
N TYR A 25 3.36 -27.26 25.19
CA TYR A 25 2.82 -26.03 25.79
C TYR A 25 3.23 -24.77 25.02
N ARG A 26 4.44 -24.73 24.45
CA ARG A 26 4.94 -23.55 23.70
C ARG A 26 4.16 -23.30 22.41
N THR A 27 3.58 -24.34 21.83
CA THR A 27 2.77 -24.24 20.61
C THR A 27 1.35 -23.73 20.91
N GLN A 28 0.84 -23.97 22.11
CA GLN A 28 -0.54 -23.61 22.46
C GLN A 28 -0.69 -22.12 22.81
N GLU A 29 0.31 -21.50 23.43
CA GLU A 29 0.26 -20.05 23.71
C GLU A 29 0.26 -19.21 22.43
N THR A 30 1.11 -19.58 21.46
CA THR A 30 1.17 -18.89 20.16
C THR A 30 -0.11 -19.06 19.34
N MET A 31 -0.81 -20.18 19.48
CA MET A 31 -2.14 -20.37 18.87
C MET A 31 -3.19 -19.44 19.46
N ALA A 32 -3.21 -19.24 20.78
CA ALA A 32 -4.16 -18.35 21.44
C ALA A 32 -3.94 -16.87 21.03
N GLU A 33 -2.69 -16.44 20.91
CA GLU A 33 -2.34 -15.10 20.40
C GLU A 33 -2.76 -14.92 18.93
N LEU A 34 -2.54 -15.93 18.09
CA LEU A 34 -2.96 -15.90 16.68
C LEU A 34 -4.48 -15.78 16.53
N ASP A 35 -5.24 -16.51 17.34
CA ASP A 35 -6.70 -16.45 17.32
C ASP A 35 -7.21 -15.08 17.78
N GLY A 36 -6.58 -14.50 18.81
CA GLY A 36 -6.86 -13.13 19.24
C GLY A 36 -6.59 -12.10 18.14
N LEU A 37 -5.46 -12.21 17.44
CA LEU A 37 -5.11 -11.30 16.35
C LEU A 37 -6.03 -11.46 15.13
N ARG A 38 -6.40 -12.70 14.77
CA ARG A 38 -7.35 -12.98 13.69
C ARG A 38 -8.72 -12.36 13.96
N ARG A 39 -9.16 -12.37 15.22
CA ARG A 39 -10.41 -11.74 15.62
C ARG A 39 -10.36 -10.22 15.42
N GLN A 40 -9.29 -9.57 15.86
CA GLN A 40 -9.08 -8.12 15.65
C GLN A 40 -9.04 -7.75 14.16
N ILE A 41 -8.38 -8.55 13.32
CA ILE A 41 -8.37 -8.34 11.87
C ILE A 41 -9.78 -8.45 11.28
N THR A 42 -10.59 -9.37 11.78
CA THR A 42 -11.96 -9.58 11.29
C THR A 42 -12.84 -8.39 11.65
N GLU A 43 -12.79 -7.93 12.91
CA GLU A 43 -13.50 -6.73 13.36
C GLU A 43 -13.10 -5.48 12.56
N ALA A 44 -11.80 -5.25 12.36
CA ALA A 44 -11.32 -4.12 11.56
C ALA A 44 -11.78 -4.18 10.08
N ARG A 45 -11.88 -5.38 9.51
CA ARG A 45 -12.38 -5.56 8.13
C ARG A 45 -13.87 -5.27 8.03
N GLU A 46 -14.66 -5.60 9.04
CA GLU A 46 -16.09 -5.27 9.10
C GLU A 46 -16.29 -3.75 9.11
N GLU A 47 -15.51 -3.02 9.91
CA GLU A 47 -15.56 -1.56 9.96
C GLU A 47 -15.21 -0.92 8.59
N ILE A 48 -14.15 -1.41 7.94
CA ILE A 48 -13.77 -0.96 6.59
C ILE A 48 -14.88 -1.26 5.57
N ALA A 49 -15.57 -2.41 5.69
CA ALA A 49 -16.65 -2.76 4.79
C ALA A 49 -17.83 -1.78 4.93
N ILE A 50 -18.19 -1.40 6.16
CA ILE A 50 -19.22 -0.39 6.43
C ILE A 50 -18.81 0.96 5.83
N LEU A 51 -17.60 1.44 6.13
CA LEU A 51 -17.10 2.71 5.61
C LEU A 51 -17.09 2.75 4.07
N ARG A 52 -16.73 1.64 3.41
CA ARG A 52 -16.81 1.54 1.94
C ARG A 52 -18.24 1.59 1.44
N ALA A 53 -19.19 0.97 2.13
CA ALA A 53 -20.60 1.03 1.78
C ALA A 53 -21.17 2.45 1.95
N GLU A 54 -20.77 3.15 3.02
CA GLU A 54 -21.11 4.56 3.23
C GLU A 54 -20.51 5.45 2.14
N TRP A 55 -19.26 5.21 1.76
CA TRP A 55 -18.61 5.95 0.68
C TRP A 55 -19.32 5.72 -0.65
N ALA A 56 -19.66 4.47 -0.97
CA ALA A 56 -20.44 4.14 -2.16
C ALA A 56 -21.83 4.80 -2.13
N TYR A 57 -22.46 4.90 -0.95
CA TYR A 57 -23.72 5.62 -0.78
C TYR A 57 -23.56 7.14 -1.02
N LEU A 58 -22.52 7.75 -0.48
CA LEU A 58 -22.24 9.18 -0.60
C LEU A 58 -21.81 9.59 -2.01
N ALA A 59 -21.02 8.75 -2.68
CA ALA A 59 -20.46 9.02 -3.99
C ALA A 59 -21.41 8.69 -5.17
N ARG A 60 -22.69 8.38 -4.92
CA ARG A 60 -23.64 8.11 -6.01
C ARG A 60 -23.76 9.33 -6.93
N PRO A 61 -23.51 9.17 -8.24
CA PRO A 61 -23.48 10.30 -9.16
C PRO A 61 -24.81 11.03 -9.24
N GLU A 62 -25.95 10.34 -9.11
CA GLU A 62 -27.27 10.94 -9.07
C GLU A 62 -27.41 11.90 -7.89
N ARG A 63 -27.07 11.44 -6.69
CA ARG A 63 -27.16 12.23 -5.46
C ARG A 63 -26.18 13.41 -5.48
N LEU A 64 -24.98 13.23 -6.02
CA LEU A 64 -24.02 14.31 -6.20
C LEU A 64 -24.56 15.38 -7.15
N ARG A 65 -25.21 15.00 -8.26
CA ARG A 65 -25.85 15.93 -9.19
C ARG A 65 -26.96 16.73 -8.52
N ASP A 66 -27.81 16.06 -7.73
CA ASP A 66 -28.88 16.71 -6.99
C ASP A 66 -28.33 17.72 -5.96
N LEU A 67 -27.28 17.37 -5.24
CA LEU A 67 -26.62 18.25 -4.27
C LEU A 67 -25.94 19.46 -4.94
N VAL A 68 -25.31 19.25 -6.09
CA VAL A 68 -24.71 20.32 -6.90
C VAL A 68 -25.78 21.28 -7.42
N ALA A 69 -26.91 20.75 -7.92
CA ALA A 69 -28.03 21.54 -8.39
C ALA A 69 -28.62 22.40 -7.25
N LEU A 70 -28.78 21.82 -6.05
CA LEU A 70 -29.28 22.54 -4.89
C LEU A 70 -28.35 23.66 -4.42
N ASN A 71 -27.03 23.50 -4.59
CA ASN A 71 -26.02 24.46 -4.15
C ASN A 71 -25.39 25.25 -5.30
N PHE A 72 -26.12 25.37 -6.41
CA PHE A 72 -25.59 25.96 -7.64
C PHE A 72 -25.10 27.41 -7.46
N ASP A 73 -25.80 28.21 -6.64
CA ASP A 73 -25.42 29.60 -6.36
C ASP A 73 -23.99 29.75 -5.81
N ARG A 74 -23.51 28.76 -5.05
CA ARG A 74 -22.16 28.74 -4.48
C ARG A 74 -21.16 28.01 -5.35
N LEU A 75 -21.51 26.80 -5.80
CA LEU A 75 -20.56 25.93 -6.49
C LEU A 75 -20.43 26.25 -7.99
N ARG A 76 -21.50 26.74 -8.63
CA ARG A 76 -21.56 27.06 -10.07
C ARG A 76 -21.00 25.94 -10.96
N LEU A 77 -21.13 24.69 -10.50
CA LEU A 77 -20.65 23.51 -11.21
C LEU A 77 -21.69 23.08 -12.24
N VAL A 78 -21.22 22.76 -13.43
CA VAL A 78 -22.02 22.26 -14.55
C VAL A 78 -21.50 20.88 -14.92
N PRO A 79 -22.37 19.91 -15.27
CA PRO A 79 -21.92 18.59 -15.71
C PRO A 79 -20.94 18.72 -16.89
N MET A 80 -19.73 18.16 -16.72
CA MET A 80 -18.76 18.03 -17.79
C MET A 80 -19.34 17.14 -18.89
N SER A 81 -19.40 17.65 -20.12
CA SER A 81 -19.72 16.88 -21.32
C SER A 81 -18.43 16.49 -22.04
N GLY A 82 -18.48 15.50 -22.95
CA GLY A 82 -17.30 15.11 -23.74
C GLY A 82 -16.70 16.27 -24.54
N ALA A 83 -17.50 17.26 -24.91
CA ALA A 83 -17.06 18.49 -25.58
C ALA A 83 -16.36 19.49 -24.64
N SER A 84 -16.35 19.24 -23.33
CA SER A 84 -15.64 20.07 -22.33
C SER A 84 -14.17 19.69 -22.18
N PHE A 85 -13.74 18.59 -22.81
CA PHE A 85 -12.33 18.19 -22.89
C PHE A 85 -11.75 18.73 -24.19
N ALA A 86 -10.74 19.59 -24.07
CA ALA A 86 -9.93 20.01 -25.22
C ALA A 86 -8.98 18.88 -25.63
N ALA A 87 -8.69 18.76 -26.92
CA ALA A 87 -7.66 17.85 -27.38
C ALA A 87 -6.29 18.30 -26.84
N VAL A 88 -5.34 17.37 -26.66
CA VAL A 88 -4.05 17.67 -26.01
C VAL A 88 -3.28 18.77 -26.75
N ASP A 89 -3.48 18.87 -28.06
CA ASP A 89 -2.95 19.90 -28.96
C ASP A 89 -3.68 21.26 -28.89
N GLU A 90 -4.89 21.29 -28.31
CA GLU A 90 -5.69 22.51 -28.11
C GLU A 90 -5.51 23.11 -26.71
N VAL A 91 -4.82 22.42 -25.80
CA VAL A 91 -4.51 22.91 -24.45
C VAL A 91 -3.24 23.75 -24.50
N ALA A 92 -3.38 25.05 -24.26
CA ALA A 92 -2.22 25.92 -24.01
C ALA A 92 -1.54 25.47 -22.71
N PHE A 93 -0.40 24.80 -22.83
CA PHE A 93 0.45 24.52 -21.69
C PHE A 93 1.01 25.84 -21.15
N PRO A 94 0.92 26.09 -19.84
CA PRO A 94 1.63 27.21 -19.23
C PRO A 94 3.13 27.07 -19.54
N ASP A 95 3.80 28.15 -19.90
CA ASP A 95 5.27 28.20 -19.95
C ASP A 95 5.79 28.08 -18.50
N ASP A 96 5.83 26.86 -17.99
CA ASP A 96 6.16 26.50 -16.61
C ASP A 96 7.67 26.61 -16.31
N GLY A 97 8.39 27.40 -17.10
CA GLY A 97 9.84 27.60 -16.96
C GLY A 97 10.66 26.34 -17.27
N PHE A 98 10.05 25.23 -17.68
CA PHE A 98 10.79 24.03 -18.12
C PHE A 98 11.61 24.27 -19.38
N GLY A 99 11.26 25.29 -20.19
CA GLY A 99 12.13 25.78 -21.26
C GLY A 99 13.50 26.24 -20.77
N ALA A 100 13.59 26.81 -19.55
CA ALA A 100 14.87 27.18 -18.94
C ALA A 100 15.67 25.95 -18.48
N LEU A 101 15.00 24.87 -18.05
CA LEU A 101 15.65 23.59 -17.74
C LEU A 101 16.14 22.87 -19.00
N ALA A 102 15.40 22.95 -20.11
CA ALA A 102 15.82 22.44 -21.41
C ALA A 102 17.06 23.19 -21.94
N ALA A 103 17.10 24.51 -21.78
CA ALA A 103 18.25 25.33 -22.16
C ALA A 103 19.54 24.97 -21.39
N ILE A 104 19.43 24.54 -20.12
CA ILE A 104 20.59 24.08 -19.32
C ILE A 104 21.14 22.76 -19.86
N HIS A 105 20.30 21.87 -20.40
CA HIS A 105 20.74 20.61 -21.01
C HIS A 105 21.43 20.85 -22.35
N GLU A 106 20.95 21.82 -23.13
CA GLU A 106 21.54 22.19 -24.42
C GLU A 106 22.91 22.86 -24.25
N LEU A 107 23.08 23.72 -23.24
CA LEU A 107 24.38 24.34 -22.93
C LEU A 107 25.44 23.30 -22.50
N ARG A 108 25.03 22.25 -21.76
CA ARG A 108 25.93 21.17 -21.33
C ARG A 108 26.33 20.23 -22.47
N ALA A 109 25.49 20.07 -23.48
CA ALA A 109 25.82 19.29 -24.67
C ALA A 109 26.91 19.98 -25.52
N ASP A 110 26.88 21.31 -25.60
CA ASP A 110 27.91 22.10 -26.30
C ASP A 110 29.24 22.14 -25.53
N GLU A 111 29.20 22.15 -24.19
CA GLU A 111 30.40 22.10 -23.35
C GLU A 111 31.15 20.75 -23.50
N GLN A 112 30.42 19.64 -23.66
CA GLN A 112 31.02 18.32 -23.93
C GLN A 112 31.53 18.17 -25.37
N ALA A 113 30.99 18.93 -26.33
CA ALA A 113 31.50 18.98 -27.70
C ALA A 113 32.82 19.77 -27.78
N GLY A 114 33.06 20.71 -26.87
CA GLY A 114 34.32 21.46 -26.74
C GLY A 114 35.46 20.65 -26.13
N GLU A 115 35.20 19.84 -25.09
CA GLU A 115 36.25 19.04 -24.43
C GLU A 115 36.80 17.89 -25.29
N THR A 116 36.07 17.43 -26.32
CA THR A 116 36.54 16.34 -27.20
C THR A 116 37.43 16.79 -28.36
N SER A 117 37.59 18.10 -28.60
CA SER A 117 38.46 18.65 -29.66
C SER A 117 39.87 19.06 -29.19
N GLU A 118 40.15 19.11 -27.89
CA GLU A 118 41.46 19.54 -27.36
C GLU A 118 42.42 18.37 -27.01
N GLU A 119 42.15 17.15 -27.51
CA GLU A 119 43.04 16.01 -27.33
C GLU A 119 43.29 15.22 -28.64
N ARG A 120 43.86 15.90 -29.65
CA ARG A 120 44.76 15.22 -30.60
C ARG A 120 45.72 16.21 -31.29
N PRO A 121 47.04 15.93 -31.28
CA PRO A 121 48.11 16.88 -31.67
C PRO A 121 48.16 17.25 -33.15
#